data_AF-A0A7W7S0Y1-F1
#
_entry.id   AF-A0A7W7S0Y1-F1
#
_cell.length_a   1.000
_cell.length_b   1.000
_cell.length_c   1.000
_cell.angle_alpha   90.00
_cell.angle_beta   90.00
_cell.angle_gamma   90.00
#
_symmetry.space_group_name_H-M   'P 1'
#
loop_
_entity.id
_entity.type
_entity.pdbx_description
1 polymer ?
#
loop_
_entity_poly.entity_id
_entity_poly.type
_entity_poly.pdbx_seq_one_letter_code
_entity_poly.pdbx_strand_id
1 'polypeptide(L)'
;MELAHWPAPGTRALGEMLVAALIPMVQLPPRGLWRTKARVRNALLSTWLGREIDPPSPDGSDPVGQALVRRYLAAFGPAATADLRAWCGLAGLPAAVAAIREELVSFRDERGRELLDLPAAPRPDPGTPAPVRFLPAFDNAILGYHDRGRIIDDAHRGLSVAGARMVLLDGRAAATWTVEAGTVVVTPLRPFSQADRTAVAEEGRALAPFLSDNDSRRVQIAAPPR
;
A
#
# COMPACT_ATOMS: atom_id res chain seq x y z
N MET A 1 10.68 37.34 -37.32
CA MET A 1 10.30 36.05 -36.74
C MET A 1 11.20 35.85 -35.53
N GLU A 2 10.77 36.32 -34.36
CA GLU A 2 11.52 36.20 -33.11
C GLU A 2 11.51 34.74 -32.68
N LEU A 3 12.70 34.12 -32.66
CA LEU A 3 12.90 32.83 -32.00
C LEU A 3 12.69 33.05 -30.51
N ALA A 4 11.57 32.55 -29.99
CA ALA A 4 11.30 32.55 -28.56
C ALA A 4 12.47 31.89 -27.82
N HIS A 5 13.26 32.68 -27.10
CA HIS A 5 14.32 32.17 -26.24
C HIS A 5 13.67 31.45 -25.07
N TRP A 6 13.66 30.13 -25.12
CA TRP A 6 13.23 29.33 -23.97
C TRP A 6 14.27 29.53 -22.85
N PRO A 7 13.86 29.90 -21.63
CA PRO A 7 14.81 30.08 -20.55
C PRO A 7 15.56 28.77 -20.32
N ALA A 8 16.90 28.84 -20.23
CA ALA A 8 17.71 27.69 -19.93
C ALA A 8 17.21 27.05 -18.61
N PRO A 9 16.97 25.72 -18.58
CA PRO A 9 16.42 25.09 -17.40
C PRO A 9 17.39 25.26 -16.22
N GLY A 10 16.87 25.72 -15.09
CA GLY A 10 17.66 25.92 -13.88
C GLY A 10 18.32 24.62 -13.44
N THR A 11 19.56 24.70 -12.95
CA THR A 11 20.36 23.56 -12.49
C THR A 11 19.62 22.66 -11.50
N ARG A 12 18.77 23.24 -10.66
CA ARG A 12 17.91 22.49 -9.74
C ARG A 12 16.89 21.61 -10.45
N ALA A 13 16.17 22.13 -11.43
CA ALA A 13 15.16 21.35 -12.17
C ALA A 13 15.82 20.23 -12.97
N LEU A 14 16.98 20.50 -13.59
CA LEU A 14 17.80 19.48 -14.25
C LEU A 14 18.24 18.39 -13.28
N GLY A 15 18.77 18.78 -12.10
CA GLY A 15 19.18 17.83 -11.07
C GLY A 15 18.04 16.97 -10.53
N GLU A 16 16.87 17.58 -10.29
CA GLU A 16 15.66 16.87 -9.84
C GLU A 16 15.18 15.86 -10.89
N MET A 17 15.15 16.24 -12.18
CA MET A 17 14.79 15.32 -13.25
C MET A 17 15.80 14.17 -13.43
N LEU A 18 17.10 14.47 -13.42
CA LEU A 18 18.14 13.46 -13.58
C LEU A 18 18.10 12.42 -12.45
N VAL A 19 18.04 12.89 -11.20
CA VAL A 19 18.05 12.01 -10.01
C VAL A 19 16.74 11.25 -9.85
N ALA A 20 15.60 11.82 -10.23
CA ALA A 20 14.29 11.18 -10.02
C ALA A 20 13.83 10.30 -11.19
N ALA A 21 14.31 10.52 -12.41
CA ALA A 21 13.76 9.87 -13.60
C ALA A 21 14.77 9.16 -14.51
N LEU A 22 16.03 9.60 -14.56
CA LEU A 22 16.98 9.13 -15.59
C LEU A 22 18.14 8.32 -15.03
N ILE A 23 18.56 8.61 -13.80
CA ILE A 23 19.65 7.90 -13.14
C ILE A 23 19.03 6.91 -12.15
N PRO A 24 19.35 5.60 -12.23
CA PRO A 24 18.92 4.64 -11.23
C PRO A 24 19.54 4.97 -9.86
N MET A 25 18.72 5.50 -8.97
CA MET A 25 19.12 5.93 -7.63
C MET A 25 18.33 5.16 -6.58
N VAL A 26 18.93 4.99 -5.41
CA VAL A 26 18.24 4.52 -4.20
C VAL A 26 18.34 5.58 -3.12
N GLN A 27 17.24 5.75 -2.38
CA GLN A 27 17.24 6.57 -1.18
C GLN A 27 17.84 5.79 -0.01
N LEU A 28 18.92 6.31 0.57
CA LEU A 28 19.62 5.66 1.67
C LEU A 28 18.86 5.83 3.00
N PRO A 29 18.70 4.75 3.79
CA PRO A 29 18.20 4.86 5.14
C PRO A 29 19.26 5.44 6.11
N PRO A 30 18.84 6.09 7.21
CA PRO A 30 17.46 6.48 7.47
C PRO A 30 17.10 7.78 6.72
N ARG A 31 16.01 7.77 5.95
CA ARG A 31 15.30 9.02 5.55
C ARG A 31 14.42 9.57 6.69
N GLY A 32 14.49 8.93 7.84
CA GLY A 32 13.73 9.24 9.03
C GLY A 32 13.40 7.94 9.74
N LEU A 33 13.24 8.04 11.04
CA LEU A 33 12.65 7.00 11.88
C LEU A 33 11.25 7.47 12.26
N TRP A 34 10.44 6.61 12.88
CA TRP A 34 9.04 6.90 13.24
C TRP A 34 8.83 8.30 13.86
N ARG A 35 9.79 8.77 14.67
CA ARG A 35 9.77 10.07 15.37
C ARG A 35 10.79 11.09 14.87
N THR A 36 11.67 10.71 13.95
CA THR A 36 12.81 11.55 13.54
C THR A 36 12.77 11.77 12.04
N LYS A 37 12.79 13.02 11.59
CA LYS A 37 12.96 13.34 10.16
C LYS A 37 14.45 13.48 9.88
N ALA A 38 14.90 12.93 8.76
CA ALA A 38 16.25 13.12 8.25
C ALA A 38 16.22 13.73 6.85
N ARG A 39 17.34 14.26 6.37
CA ARG A 39 17.45 14.75 4.99
C ARG A 39 17.42 13.58 4.00
N VAL A 40 16.99 13.84 2.77
CA VAL A 40 17.14 12.88 1.67
C VAL A 40 18.63 12.69 1.38
N ARG A 41 19.07 11.44 1.37
CA ARG A 41 20.37 11.04 0.85
C ARG A 41 20.12 9.99 -0.22
N ASN A 42 20.68 10.20 -1.40
CA ASN A 42 20.58 9.24 -2.50
C ASN A 42 21.98 8.74 -2.84
N ALA A 43 22.06 7.50 -3.30
CA ALA A 43 23.24 6.92 -3.93
C ALA A 43 22.82 6.28 -5.26
N LEU A 44 23.79 6.08 -6.15
CA LEU A 44 23.59 5.23 -7.32
C LEU A 44 23.13 3.86 -6.85
N LEU A 45 22.13 3.30 -7.53
CA LEU A 45 21.63 1.97 -7.20
C LEU A 45 22.74 0.92 -7.33
N SER A 46 23.62 1.04 -8.34
CA SER A 46 24.77 0.13 -8.51
C SER A 46 25.75 0.18 -7.35
N THR A 47 26.05 1.38 -6.83
CA THR A 47 26.89 1.55 -5.65
C THR A 47 26.27 0.90 -4.41
N TRP A 48 24.96 1.05 -4.22
CA TRP A 48 24.26 0.43 -3.09
C TRP A 48 24.18 -1.09 -3.20
N LEU A 49 23.97 -1.62 -4.41
CA LEU A 49 23.97 -3.06 -4.68
C LEU A 49 25.37 -3.69 -4.64
N GLY A 50 26.43 -2.88 -4.76
CA GLY A 50 27.80 -3.38 -4.93
C GLY A 50 28.07 -4.01 -6.30
N ARG A 51 27.19 -3.80 -7.28
CA ARG A 51 27.29 -4.34 -8.64
C ARG A 51 26.49 -3.50 -9.63
N GLU A 52 26.78 -3.64 -10.92
CA GLU A 52 25.95 -3.03 -11.96
C GLU A 52 24.55 -3.66 -12.04
N ILE A 53 23.60 -2.86 -12.54
CA ILE A 53 22.21 -3.27 -12.73
C ILE A 53 22.14 -4.19 -13.95
N ASP A 54 21.40 -5.29 -13.82
CA ASP A 54 21.21 -6.22 -14.93
C ASP A 54 20.48 -5.50 -16.08
N PRO A 55 20.95 -5.65 -17.34
CA PRO A 55 20.23 -5.09 -18.48
C PRO A 55 18.85 -5.74 -18.63
N PRO A 56 17.90 -5.10 -19.33
CA PRO A 56 16.66 -5.75 -19.72
C PRO A 56 16.94 -7.06 -20.46
N SER A 57 16.04 -8.04 -20.30
CA SER A 57 16.14 -9.32 -20.99
C SER A 57 16.24 -9.15 -22.51
N PRO A 58 17.22 -9.79 -23.18
CA PRO A 58 17.54 -9.54 -24.59
C PRO A 58 16.51 -10.11 -25.59
N ASP A 59 15.70 -11.08 -25.17
CA ASP A 59 14.76 -11.84 -26.02
C ASP A 59 13.30 -11.36 -25.88
N GLY A 60 13.06 -10.27 -25.16
CA GLY A 60 11.71 -9.82 -24.82
C GLY A 60 10.98 -10.71 -23.81
N SER A 61 11.67 -11.70 -23.21
CA SER A 61 11.18 -12.38 -22.01
C SER A 61 11.12 -11.39 -20.85
N ASP A 62 10.24 -11.66 -19.87
CA ASP A 62 10.10 -10.80 -18.69
C ASP A 62 10.14 -11.63 -17.39
N PRO A 63 11.25 -12.33 -17.09
CA PRO A 63 11.36 -13.16 -15.89
C PRO A 63 11.18 -12.35 -14.59
N VAL A 64 11.60 -11.09 -14.59
CA VAL A 64 11.41 -10.17 -13.45
C VAL A 64 9.94 -9.83 -13.27
N GLY A 65 9.22 -9.50 -14.35
CA GLY A 65 7.78 -9.29 -14.32
C GLY A 65 7.03 -10.55 -13.90
N GLN A 66 7.41 -11.73 -14.38
CA GLN A 66 6.82 -13.00 -13.95
C GLN A 66 6.99 -13.23 -12.45
N ALA A 67 8.19 -12.94 -11.90
CA ALA A 67 8.42 -12.99 -10.46
C ALA A 67 7.59 -11.94 -9.71
N LEU A 68 7.40 -10.75 -10.28
CA LEU A 68 6.58 -9.69 -9.69
C LEU A 68 5.10 -10.09 -9.64
N VAL A 69 4.56 -10.70 -10.70
CA VAL A 69 3.17 -11.19 -10.74
C VAL A 69 2.98 -12.28 -9.66
N ARG A 70 3.88 -13.26 -9.57
CA ARG A 70 3.79 -14.31 -8.53
C ARG A 70 3.81 -13.72 -7.12
N ARG A 71 4.69 -12.75 -6.85
CA ARG A 71 4.76 -12.06 -5.54
C ARG A 71 3.50 -11.26 -5.25
N TYR A 72 2.95 -10.58 -6.25
CA TYR A 72 1.71 -9.83 -6.13
C TYR A 72 0.55 -10.77 -5.76
N LEU A 73 0.37 -11.86 -6.50
CA LEU A 73 -0.70 -12.84 -6.24
C LEU A 73 -0.51 -13.56 -4.89
N ALA A 74 0.72 -13.85 -4.48
CA ALA A 74 0.98 -14.42 -3.16
C ALA A 74 0.52 -13.52 -1.99
N ALA A 75 0.47 -12.20 -2.21
CA ALA A 75 0.05 -11.24 -1.18
C ALA A 75 -1.40 -10.76 -1.34
N PHE A 76 -1.89 -10.67 -2.58
CA PHE A 76 -3.14 -10.00 -2.93
C PHE A 76 -4.06 -10.84 -3.83
N GLY A 77 -3.73 -12.10 -4.10
CA GLY A 77 -4.62 -13.01 -4.82
C GLY A 77 -5.86 -13.41 -3.99
N PRO A 78 -6.95 -13.83 -4.64
CA PRO A 78 -7.24 -13.69 -6.07
C PRO A 78 -7.42 -12.22 -6.50
N ALA A 79 -6.88 -11.85 -7.65
CA ALA A 79 -6.90 -10.46 -8.15
C ALA A 79 -7.06 -10.39 -9.68
N ALA A 80 -7.65 -9.30 -10.18
CA ALA A 80 -7.72 -9.03 -11.60
C ALA A 80 -6.43 -8.34 -12.10
N THR A 81 -6.16 -8.42 -13.40
CA THR A 81 -5.04 -7.68 -14.03
C THR A 81 -5.13 -6.16 -13.81
N ALA A 82 -6.34 -5.63 -13.66
CA ALA A 82 -6.56 -4.22 -13.33
C ALA A 82 -6.03 -3.87 -11.92
N ASP A 83 -6.12 -4.79 -10.97
CA ASP A 83 -5.60 -4.62 -9.62
C ASP A 83 -4.06 -4.60 -9.63
N LEU A 84 -3.44 -5.55 -10.35
CA LEU A 84 -1.99 -5.58 -10.56
C LEU A 84 -1.49 -4.26 -11.19
N ARG A 85 -2.15 -3.79 -12.25
CA ARG A 85 -1.85 -2.50 -12.89
C ARG A 85 -1.92 -1.34 -11.90
N ALA A 86 -2.99 -1.26 -11.12
CA ALA A 86 -3.19 -0.19 -10.15
C ALA A 86 -2.13 -0.21 -9.03
N TRP A 87 -1.64 -1.39 -8.65
CA TRP A 87 -0.63 -1.57 -7.62
C TRP A 87 0.79 -1.27 -8.09
N CYS A 88 1.22 -1.81 -9.23
CA CYS A 88 2.61 -1.65 -9.68
C CYS A 88 2.86 -0.36 -10.49
N GLY A 89 1.80 0.31 -10.96
CA GLY A 89 1.92 1.49 -11.82
C GLY A 89 2.41 1.20 -13.24
N LEU A 90 2.60 -0.07 -13.61
CA LEU A 90 2.94 -0.51 -14.97
C LEU A 90 1.66 -0.84 -15.76
N ALA A 91 1.79 -1.19 -17.04
CA ALA A 91 0.67 -1.57 -17.91
C ALA A 91 -0.01 -2.92 -17.55
N GLY A 92 0.17 -3.44 -16.33
CA GLY A 92 -0.40 -4.70 -15.85
C GLY A 92 0.37 -5.96 -16.24
N LEU A 93 1.57 -5.82 -16.82
CA LEU A 93 2.48 -6.91 -17.18
C LEU A 93 1.83 -8.05 -17.99
N PRO A 94 1.09 -7.76 -19.09
CA PRO A 94 0.32 -8.77 -19.81
C PRO A 94 1.18 -9.94 -20.34
N ALA A 95 2.40 -9.67 -20.82
CA ALA A 95 3.31 -10.70 -21.29
C ALA A 95 3.76 -11.64 -20.15
N ALA A 96 4.06 -11.09 -18.97
CA ALA A 96 4.43 -11.88 -17.81
C ALA A 96 3.26 -12.74 -17.30
N VAL A 97 2.05 -12.18 -17.24
CA VAL A 97 0.82 -12.91 -16.87
C VAL A 97 0.57 -14.07 -17.85
N ALA A 98 0.68 -13.81 -19.15
CA ALA A 98 0.52 -14.84 -20.18
C ALA A 98 1.58 -15.95 -20.05
N ALA A 99 2.84 -15.59 -19.80
CA ALA A 99 3.94 -16.53 -19.68
C ALA A 99 3.78 -17.51 -18.51
N ILE A 100 3.12 -17.09 -17.41
CA ILE A 100 2.90 -17.94 -16.23
C ILE A 100 1.48 -18.48 -16.15
N ARG A 101 0.67 -18.33 -17.22
CA ARG A 101 -0.77 -18.57 -17.15
C ARG A 101 -1.14 -19.97 -16.67
N GLU A 102 -0.40 -20.98 -17.14
CA GLU A 102 -0.58 -22.41 -16.78
C GLU A 102 -0.23 -22.71 -15.31
N GLU A 103 0.47 -21.81 -14.62
CA GLU A 103 0.77 -21.92 -13.18
C GLU A 103 -0.36 -21.36 -12.31
N LEU A 104 -1.35 -20.67 -12.89
CA LEU A 104 -2.37 -19.91 -12.17
C LEU A 104 -3.74 -20.58 -12.24
N VAL A 105 -4.54 -20.39 -11.20
CA VAL A 105 -5.97 -20.75 -11.19
C VAL A 105 -6.83 -19.51 -11.44
N SER A 106 -8.03 -19.72 -12.01
CA SER A 106 -9.02 -18.66 -12.23
C SER A 106 -10.23 -18.78 -11.34
N PHE A 107 -10.73 -17.63 -10.92
CA PHE A 107 -12.01 -17.44 -10.26
C PHE A 107 -12.82 -16.36 -11.00
N ARG A 108 -14.07 -16.20 -10.58
CA ARG A 108 -14.89 -15.05 -10.97
C ARG A 108 -15.44 -14.37 -9.73
N ASP A 109 -15.43 -13.04 -9.75
CA ASP A 109 -16.16 -12.27 -8.74
C ASP A 109 -17.65 -12.20 -9.05
N GLU A 110 -18.42 -11.56 -8.16
CA GLU A 110 -19.86 -11.37 -8.27
C GLU A 110 -20.28 -10.56 -9.50
N ARG A 111 -19.34 -9.79 -10.09
CA ARG A 111 -19.53 -9.02 -11.32
C ARG A 111 -19.08 -9.81 -12.56
N GLY A 112 -18.69 -11.07 -12.38
CA GLY A 112 -18.20 -11.95 -13.44
C GLY A 112 -16.79 -11.66 -13.92
N ARG A 113 -16.03 -10.76 -13.27
CA ARG A 113 -14.65 -10.45 -13.66
C ARG A 113 -13.74 -11.62 -13.33
N GLU A 114 -12.83 -11.95 -14.24
CA GLU A 114 -11.81 -12.98 -13.98
C GLU A 114 -10.82 -12.49 -12.92
N LEU A 115 -10.57 -13.34 -11.93
CA LEU A 115 -9.53 -13.18 -10.92
C LEU A 115 -8.52 -14.32 -11.06
N LEU A 116 -7.25 -13.99 -10.96
CA LEU A 116 -6.15 -14.95 -11.01
C LEU A 116 -5.56 -15.14 -9.61
N ASP A 117 -5.09 -16.34 -9.32
CA ASP A 117 -4.42 -16.64 -8.05
C ASP A 117 -3.41 -17.80 -8.19
N LEU A 118 -2.57 -17.97 -7.17
CA LEU A 118 -1.72 -19.14 -7.05
C LEU A 118 -2.55 -20.35 -6.55
N PRO A 119 -2.32 -21.57 -7.07
CA PRO A 119 -3.09 -22.75 -6.68
C PRO A 119 -3.10 -23.00 -5.16
N ALA A 120 -1.96 -22.78 -4.51
CA ALA A 120 -1.77 -23.00 -3.07
C ALA A 120 -1.98 -21.75 -2.18
N ALA A 121 -2.41 -20.62 -2.75
CA ALA A 121 -2.67 -19.41 -1.95
C ALA A 121 -3.78 -19.66 -0.92
N PRO A 122 -3.67 -19.09 0.29
CA PRO A 122 -4.68 -19.25 1.32
C PRO A 122 -5.98 -18.55 0.92
N ARG A 123 -7.09 -19.28 0.97
CA ARG A 123 -8.44 -18.76 0.73
C ARG A 123 -9.33 -19.15 1.91
N PRO A 124 -9.35 -18.35 2.99
CA PRO A 124 -10.17 -18.63 4.17
C PRO A 124 -11.65 -18.72 3.81
N ASP A 125 -12.41 -19.48 4.61
CA ASP A 125 -13.86 -19.56 4.47
C ASP A 125 -14.47 -18.15 4.61
N PRO A 126 -15.51 -17.77 3.82
CA PRO A 126 -16.13 -16.45 3.92
C PRO A 126 -16.68 -16.10 5.31
N GLY A 127 -17.01 -17.10 6.14
CA GLY A 127 -17.42 -16.91 7.53
C GLY A 127 -16.26 -16.76 8.51
N THR A 128 -15.01 -16.80 8.05
CA THR A 128 -13.83 -16.57 8.90
C THR A 128 -13.87 -15.15 9.46
N PRO A 129 -13.91 -14.96 10.79
CA PRO A 129 -13.97 -13.61 11.37
C PRO A 129 -12.75 -12.77 10.99
N ALA A 130 -12.97 -11.56 10.49
CA ALA A 130 -11.90 -10.61 10.25
C ALA A 130 -11.63 -9.79 11.52
N PRO A 131 -10.45 -9.95 12.17
CA PRO A 131 -10.15 -9.26 13.42
C PRO A 131 -10.02 -7.76 13.23
N VAL A 132 -10.18 -7.00 14.32
CA VAL A 132 -9.92 -5.56 14.32
C VAL A 132 -8.46 -5.31 13.97
N ARG A 133 -8.19 -4.38 13.05
CA ARG A 133 -6.82 -4.01 12.65
C ARG A 133 -6.66 -2.51 12.49
N PHE A 134 -5.56 -1.97 13.00
CA PHE A 134 -5.18 -0.58 12.83
C PHE A 134 -4.22 -0.46 11.64
N LEU A 135 -4.73 0.04 10.53
CA LEU A 135 -3.94 0.26 9.33
C LEU A 135 -3.24 1.64 9.39
N PRO A 136 -1.94 1.71 9.11
CA PRO A 136 -1.26 2.99 8.89
C PRO A 136 -1.76 3.67 7.61
N ALA A 137 -1.31 4.91 7.40
CA ALA A 137 -1.55 5.63 6.16
C ALA A 137 -0.91 4.85 5.00
N PHE A 138 -1.63 4.76 3.87
CA PHE A 138 -1.15 4.11 2.65
C PHE A 138 -0.85 2.61 2.81
N ASP A 139 -1.58 1.91 3.67
CA ASP A 139 -1.43 0.46 3.84
C ASP A 139 -1.85 -0.32 2.56
N ASN A 140 -1.09 -1.39 2.25
CA ASN A 140 -1.31 -2.20 1.05
C ASN A 140 -2.57 -3.07 1.10
N ALA A 141 -3.16 -3.34 2.26
CA ALA A 141 -4.49 -3.95 2.34
C ALA A 141 -5.51 -3.17 1.50
N ILE A 142 -5.34 -1.83 1.44
CA ILE A 142 -6.16 -0.93 0.64
C ILE A 142 -5.51 -0.68 -0.72
N LEU A 143 -4.19 -0.42 -0.75
CA LEU A 143 -3.49 0.01 -1.96
C LEU A 143 -3.20 -1.11 -2.98
N GLY A 144 -3.33 -2.37 -2.58
CA GLY A 144 -3.07 -3.54 -3.43
C GLY A 144 -4.09 -3.78 -4.55
N TYR A 145 -5.26 -3.12 -4.54
CA TYR A 145 -6.37 -3.44 -5.45
C TYR A 145 -7.01 -2.22 -6.09
N HIS A 146 -7.27 -2.24 -7.39
CA HIS A 146 -7.95 -1.15 -8.08
C HIS A 146 -9.29 -0.79 -7.41
N ASP A 147 -10.07 -1.79 -7.01
CA ASP A 147 -11.33 -1.58 -6.29
C ASP A 147 -11.11 -1.41 -4.77
N ARG A 148 -11.10 -0.15 -4.30
CA ARG A 148 -11.01 0.18 -2.87
C ARG A 148 -12.31 -0.10 -2.11
N GLY A 149 -13.42 -0.29 -2.82
CA GLY A 149 -14.74 -0.62 -2.28
C GLY A 149 -14.76 -1.91 -1.47
N ARG A 150 -13.75 -2.77 -1.64
CA ARG A 150 -13.53 -4.00 -0.87
C ARG A 150 -13.34 -3.77 0.63
N ILE A 151 -12.79 -2.61 1.02
CA ILE A 151 -12.55 -2.26 2.44
C ILE A 151 -13.25 -0.95 2.82
N ILE A 152 -13.40 0.00 1.90
CA ILE A 152 -13.89 1.34 2.20
C ILE A 152 -15.25 1.54 1.54
N ASP A 153 -16.28 1.82 2.34
CA ASP A 153 -17.60 2.19 1.83
C ASP A 153 -17.55 3.45 0.97
N ASP A 154 -18.47 3.56 0.02
CA ASP A 154 -18.53 4.65 -0.97
C ASP A 154 -18.58 6.05 -0.32
N ALA A 155 -19.30 6.17 0.80
CA ALA A 155 -19.40 7.39 1.60
C ALA A 155 -18.05 7.86 2.17
N HIS A 156 -17.03 7.00 2.22
CA HIS A 156 -15.74 7.25 2.85
C HIS A 156 -14.55 7.12 1.90
N ARG A 157 -14.76 7.01 0.58
CA ARG A 157 -13.68 6.83 -0.42
C ARG A 157 -12.58 7.89 -0.34
N GLY A 158 -12.91 9.11 0.09
CA GLY A 158 -11.93 10.21 0.27
C GLY A 158 -10.84 9.91 1.31
N LEU A 159 -11.07 8.99 2.25
CA LEU A 159 -10.09 8.62 3.28
C LEU A 159 -8.82 8.02 2.68
N SER A 160 -8.95 7.21 1.63
CA SER A 160 -7.80 6.62 0.94
C SER A 160 -6.96 7.70 0.23
N VAL A 161 -7.63 8.63 -0.47
CA VAL A 161 -6.98 9.74 -1.17
C VAL A 161 -6.23 10.65 -0.18
N ALA A 162 -6.83 10.90 0.99
CA ALA A 162 -6.23 11.71 2.04
C ALA A 162 -5.08 11.01 2.79
N GLY A 163 -4.81 9.72 2.52
CA GLY A 163 -3.82 8.95 3.27
C GLY A 163 -4.21 8.78 4.74
N ALA A 164 -5.51 8.66 5.04
CA ALA A 164 -5.98 8.46 6.40
C ALA A 164 -5.48 7.13 6.96
N ARG A 165 -5.23 7.10 8.27
CA ARG A 165 -5.05 5.85 9.01
C ARG A 165 -6.42 5.33 9.41
N MET A 166 -6.66 4.03 9.26
CA MET A 166 -7.99 3.44 9.41
C MET A 166 -7.98 2.32 10.45
N VAL A 167 -9.10 2.13 11.12
CA VAL A 167 -9.39 0.94 11.91
C VAL A 167 -10.37 0.10 11.12
N LEU A 168 -10.01 -1.16 10.88
CA LEU A 168 -10.89 -2.15 10.30
C LEU A 168 -11.70 -2.85 11.40
N LEU A 169 -12.98 -3.05 11.13
CA LEU A 169 -13.89 -3.88 11.90
C LEU A 169 -14.58 -4.82 10.91
N ASP A 170 -14.43 -6.12 11.11
CA ASP A 170 -14.94 -7.14 10.19
C ASP A 170 -14.49 -6.90 8.73
N GLY A 171 -13.20 -6.55 8.54
CA GLY A 171 -12.61 -6.28 7.22
C GLY A 171 -13.03 -4.96 6.57
N ARG A 172 -13.89 -4.15 7.21
CA ARG A 172 -14.39 -2.86 6.68
C ARG A 172 -13.81 -1.69 7.45
N ALA A 173 -13.53 -0.58 6.78
CA ALA A 173 -13.09 0.66 7.41
C ALA A 173 -14.22 1.23 8.29
N ALA A 174 -13.99 1.31 9.60
CA ALA A 174 -15.01 1.69 10.59
C ALA A 174 -14.64 2.92 11.42
N ALA A 175 -13.37 3.30 11.46
CA ALA A 175 -12.88 4.51 12.11
C ALA A 175 -11.61 5.03 11.43
N THR A 176 -11.27 6.29 11.68
CA THR A 176 -9.90 6.78 11.53
C THR A 176 -9.18 6.77 12.88
N TRP A 177 -7.85 6.85 12.86
CA TRP A 177 -7.08 6.96 14.10
C TRP A 177 -5.84 7.84 13.97
N THR A 178 -5.38 8.36 15.10
CA THR A 178 -4.14 9.13 15.24
C THR A 178 -3.47 8.84 16.58
N VAL A 179 -2.32 9.45 16.83
CA VAL A 179 -1.64 9.42 18.13
C VAL A 179 -1.48 10.84 18.65
N GLU A 180 -1.99 11.10 19.85
CA GLU A 180 -1.92 12.40 20.51
C GLU A 180 -1.35 12.22 21.92
N ALA A 181 -0.25 12.91 22.23
CA ALA A 181 0.40 12.85 23.54
C ALA A 181 0.57 11.41 24.11
N GLY A 182 0.93 10.47 23.24
CA GLY A 182 1.11 9.05 23.58
C GLY A 182 -0.19 8.24 23.71
N THR A 183 -1.34 8.78 23.33
CA THR A 183 -2.64 8.10 23.34
C THR A 183 -3.06 7.77 21.92
N VAL A 184 -3.52 6.54 21.67
CA VAL A 184 -4.17 6.18 20.40
C VAL A 184 -5.59 6.73 20.42
N VAL A 185 -5.89 7.67 19.53
CA VAL A 185 -7.20 8.32 19.43
C VAL A 185 -7.92 7.76 18.22
N VAL A 186 -9.11 7.21 18.43
CA VAL A 186 -9.96 6.58 17.41
C VAL A 186 -11.20 7.42 17.21
N THR A 187 -11.50 7.78 15.96
CA THR A 187 -12.70 8.54 15.57
C THR A 187 -13.60 7.64 14.72
N PRO A 188 -14.71 7.11 15.29
CA PRO A 188 -15.63 6.25 14.55
C PRO A 188 -16.26 6.94 13.34
N LEU A 189 -16.43 6.21 12.23
CA LEU A 189 -17.17 6.68 11.05
C LEU A 189 -18.69 6.44 11.20
N ARG A 190 -19.08 5.56 12.12
CA ARG A 190 -20.46 5.23 12.50
C ARG A 190 -20.55 4.97 14.00
N PRO A 191 -21.75 4.99 14.60
CA PRO A 191 -21.91 4.49 15.96
C PRO A 191 -21.41 3.05 16.10
N PHE A 192 -20.65 2.80 17.17
CA PHE A 192 -20.15 1.47 17.54
C PHE A 192 -21.06 0.83 18.56
N SER A 193 -21.28 -0.48 18.41
CA SER A 193 -21.85 -1.31 19.47
C SER A 193 -20.94 -1.35 20.69
N GLN A 194 -21.43 -1.84 21.83
CA GLN A 194 -20.57 -2.03 23.01
C GLN A 194 -19.45 -3.04 22.73
N ALA A 195 -19.74 -4.09 21.97
CA ALA A 195 -18.75 -5.10 21.58
C ALA A 195 -17.68 -4.50 20.65
N ASP A 196 -18.08 -3.72 19.64
CA ASP A 196 -17.18 -3.02 18.71
C ASP A 196 -16.22 -2.11 19.49
N ARG A 197 -16.76 -1.32 20.45
CA ARG A 197 -15.94 -0.44 21.29
C ARG A 197 -14.91 -1.21 22.11
N THR A 198 -15.30 -2.34 22.69
CA THR A 198 -14.38 -3.19 23.47
C THR A 198 -13.27 -3.75 22.58
N ALA A 199 -13.61 -4.37 21.45
CA ALA A 199 -12.63 -4.96 20.54
C ALA A 199 -11.64 -3.93 19.96
N VAL A 200 -12.15 -2.75 19.59
CA VAL A 200 -11.29 -1.63 19.11
C VAL A 200 -10.38 -1.11 20.20
N ALA A 201 -10.87 -1.00 21.44
CA ALA A 201 -10.04 -0.58 22.55
C ALA A 201 -8.96 -1.62 22.89
N GLU A 202 -9.26 -2.91 22.80
CA GLU A 202 -8.28 -3.99 23.03
C GLU A 202 -7.15 -3.96 22.00
N GLU A 203 -7.47 -3.94 20.71
CA GLU A 203 -6.47 -3.86 19.64
C GLU A 203 -5.65 -2.56 19.73
N GLY A 204 -6.31 -1.42 20.03
CA GLY A 204 -5.62 -0.15 20.24
C GLY A 204 -4.64 -0.19 21.42
N ARG A 205 -4.97 -0.90 22.50
CA ARG A 205 -4.10 -1.05 23.68
C ARG A 205 -2.90 -1.95 23.39
N ALA A 206 -3.04 -2.90 22.46
CA ALA A 206 -1.94 -3.71 21.96
C ALA A 206 -1.01 -2.90 21.05
N LEU A 207 -1.55 -1.97 20.26
CA LEU A 207 -0.78 -1.08 19.38
C LEU A 207 -0.04 0.03 20.15
N ALA A 208 -0.64 0.59 21.19
CA ALA A 208 -0.10 1.76 21.89
C ALA A 208 1.35 1.59 22.40
N PRO A 209 1.77 0.45 22.99
CA PRO A 209 3.16 0.22 23.40
C PRO A 209 4.14 0.29 22.23
N PHE A 210 3.80 -0.31 21.07
CA PHE A 210 4.67 -0.27 19.89
C PHE A 210 4.92 1.17 19.41
N LEU A 211 3.90 2.03 19.46
CA LEU A 211 4.01 3.42 19.02
C LEU A 211 4.71 4.33 20.05
N SER A 212 4.74 3.91 21.31
CA SER A 212 5.24 4.68 22.45
C SER A 212 6.55 4.14 23.05
N ASP A 213 7.23 3.20 22.41
CA ASP A 213 8.39 2.49 22.99
C ASP A 213 8.10 1.87 24.37
N ASN A 214 6.88 1.38 24.54
CA ASN A 214 6.29 0.83 25.78
C ASN A 214 5.88 1.85 26.86
N ASP A 215 5.92 3.16 26.59
CA ASP A 215 5.58 4.19 27.57
C ASP A 215 4.07 4.38 27.80
N SER A 216 3.20 3.88 26.92
CA SER A 216 1.75 4.09 27.01
C SER A 216 0.94 2.90 26.51
N ARG A 217 -0.21 2.69 27.17
CA ARG A 217 -1.28 1.78 26.75
C ARG A 217 -2.60 2.52 26.54
N ARG A 218 -2.56 3.86 26.45
CA ARG A 218 -3.79 4.67 26.43
C ARG A 218 -4.47 4.62 25.07
N VAL A 219 -5.77 4.39 25.11
CA VAL A 219 -6.67 4.45 23.95
C VAL A 219 -7.89 5.28 24.31
N GLN A 220 -8.29 6.15 23.40
CA GLN A 220 -9.50 6.95 23.51
C GLN A 220 -10.34 6.75 22.25
N ILE A 221 -11.61 6.37 22.41
CA ILE A 221 -12.57 6.29 21.32
C ILE A 221 -13.50 7.49 21.43
N ALA A 222 -13.46 8.39 20.45
CA ALA A 222 -14.31 9.57 20.40
C ALA A 222 -15.80 9.21 20.26
N ALA A 223 -16.67 10.17 20.55
CA ALA A 223 -18.06 10.09 20.11
C ALA A 223 -18.08 10.12 18.56
N PRO A 224 -19.01 9.41 17.90
CA PRO A 224 -19.14 9.48 16.46
C PRO A 224 -19.48 10.93 16.02
N PRO A 225 -19.06 11.35 14.81
CA PRO A 225 -19.55 12.60 14.23
C PRO A 225 -21.07 12.57 14.16
N ARG A 226 -21.71 13.71 14.45
CA ARG A 226 -23.16 13.89 14.36
C ARG A 226 -23.64 13.85 12.91
#